data_AF-A0A811UBH3-F1
#
_entry.id   AF-A0A811UBH3-F1
#
_cell.length_a   1.000
_cell.length_b   1.000
_cell.length_c   1.000
_cell.angle_alpha   90.00
_cell.angle_beta   90.00
_cell.angle_gamma   90.00
#
_symmetry.space_group_name_H-M   'P 1'
#
loop_
_entity.id
_entity.type
_entity.pdbx_description
1 polymer ?
#
loop_
_entity_poly.entity_id
_entity_poly.type
_entity_poly.pdbx_seq_one_letter_code
_entity_poly.pdbx_strand_id
1 'polypeptide(L)'
;MPASCDRQQSSGCHQCRKGKIEEIELPPGIEKVDIIISEWMGYCLFYESMLDTVLHARDKWLKPDGMMFPDRGTLYITAIEDRQYKTRKLIGGMMCTDLI
;
A
#
# COMPACT_ATOMS: atom_id res chain seq x y z
N MET A 1 -8.30 23.17 -7.02
CA MET A 1 -9.42 23.11 -6.05
C MET A 1 -9.07 22.06 -5.01
N PRO A 2 -8.82 22.40 -3.74
CA PRO A 2 -8.55 21.38 -2.73
C PRO A 2 -9.88 20.80 -2.25
N ALA A 3 -10.05 19.49 -2.42
CA ALA A 3 -11.19 18.75 -1.88
C ALA A 3 -11.17 18.80 -0.35
N SER A 4 -12.28 19.30 0.20
CA SER A 4 -12.62 19.35 1.61
C SER A 4 -12.83 17.94 2.17
N CYS A 5 -11.91 17.50 3.01
CA CYS A 5 -12.13 16.34 3.88
C CYS A 5 -12.84 16.84 5.16
N ASP A 6 -14.08 17.31 5.00
CA ASP A 6 -14.95 17.80 6.08
C ASP A 6 -16.03 16.77 6.41
N ARG A 7 -15.64 15.52 6.70
CA ARG A 7 -16.60 14.52 7.16
C ARG A 7 -16.00 13.57 8.20
N GLN A 8 -16.61 13.64 9.39
CA GLN A 8 -16.58 12.68 10.51
C GLN A 8 -15.36 12.76 11.46
N GLN A 9 -15.43 13.72 12.39
CA GLN A 9 -14.78 13.61 13.70
C GLN A 9 -15.86 13.24 14.73
N SER A 10 -15.97 11.95 15.04
CA SER A 10 -16.75 11.45 16.17
C SER A 10 -15.81 11.00 17.30
N SER A 11 -15.83 11.78 18.39
CA SER A 11 -15.56 11.42 19.79
C SER A 11 -14.26 10.66 20.14
N GLY A 12 -13.26 11.42 20.58
CA GLY A 12 -12.27 11.07 21.62
C GLY A 12 -11.14 10.10 21.27
N CYS A 13 -11.39 9.08 20.46
CA CYS A 13 -10.43 8.00 20.22
C CYS A 13 -9.77 8.00 18.83
N HIS A 14 -10.38 8.63 17.83
CA HIS A 14 -9.86 8.67 16.47
C HIS A 14 -9.51 10.10 16.08
N GLN A 15 -8.24 10.34 15.71
CA GLN A 15 -7.78 11.62 15.22
C GLN A 15 -7.14 11.48 13.83
N CYS A 16 -7.72 12.17 12.85
CA CYS A 16 -7.18 12.23 11.49
C CYS A 16 -6.23 13.41 11.36
N ARG A 17 -5.04 13.16 10.81
CA ARG A 17 -4.03 14.18 10.49
C ARG A 17 -3.84 14.19 8.97
N LYS A 18 -3.87 15.37 8.36
CA LYS A 18 -3.61 15.54 6.93
C LYS A 18 -2.15 15.97 6.74
N GLY A 19 -1.38 15.20 6.01
CA GLY A 19 0.02 15.49 5.72
C GLY A 19 0.79 14.23 5.35
N LYS A 20 2.05 14.41 4.98
CA LYS A 20 2.99 13.30 4.81
C LYS A 20 3.50 12.84 6.16
N ILE A 21 3.85 11.57 6.30
CA ILE A 21 4.22 11.01 7.60
C ILE A 21 5.51 11.63 8.15
N GLU A 22 6.39 12.07 7.25
CA GLU A 22 7.68 12.67 7.55
C GLU A 22 7.53 14.09 8.13
N GLU A 23 6.41 14.76 7.84
CA GLU A 23 6.15 16.17 8.20
C GLU A 23 5.16 16.32 9.36
N ILE A 24 4.41 15.26 9.70
CA ILE A 24 3.46 15.29 10.82
C ILE A 24 4.14 14.90 12.13
N GLU A 25 3.54 15.35 13.22
CA GLU A 25 3.88 14.92 14.58
C GLU A 25 2.65 14.29 15.26
N LEU A 26 2.93 13.40 16.20
CA LEU A 26 1.90 12.79 17.03
C LEU A 26 1.24 13.84 17.95
N PRO A 27 0.02 13.59 18.44
CA PRO A 27 -0.64 14.47 19.40
C PRO A 27 0.23 14.72 20.64
N PRO A 28 0.13 15.91 21.26
CA PRO A 28 0.92 16.24 22.44
C PRO A 28 0.69 15.22 23.56
N GLY A 29 1.79 14.72 24.14
CA GLY A 29 1.77 13.67 25.17
C GLY A 29 1.91 12.24 24.64
N ILE A 30 1.98 12.03 23.32
CA ILE A 30 2.24 10.72 22.71
C ILE A 30 3.55 10.79 21.92
N GLU A 31 4.57 10.08 22.41
CA GLU A 31 5.87 9.99 21.71
C GLU A 31 5.99 8.71 20.87
N LYS A 32 5.35 7.63 21.35
CA LYS A 32 5.43 6.31 20.75
C LYS A 32 4.05 5.63 20.71
N VAL A 33 3.83 4.80 19.70
CA VAL A 33 2.61 4.02 19.47
C VAL A 33 2.90 2.54 19.67
N ASP A 34 1.89 1.80 20.12
CA ASP A 34 1.97 0.36 20.32
C ASP A 34 1.81 -0.43 19.02
N ILE A 35 0.98 0.08 18.10
CA ILE A 35 0.62 -0.61 16.86
C ILE A 35 0.59 0.36 15.69
N ILE A 36 1.19 -0.04 14.57
CA ILE A 36 1.04 0.63 13.27
C ILE A 36 0.25 -0.30 12.34
N ILE A 37 -0.81 0.24 11.74
CA ILE A 37 -1.61 -0.45 10.73
C ILE A 37 -1.49 0.34 9.43
N SER A 38 -1.07 -0.34 8.36
CA SER A 38 -0.92 0.29 7.05
C SER A 38 -1.24 -0.69 5.94
N GLU A 39 -1.91 -0.18 4.92
CA GLU A 39 -1.95 -0.79 3.61
C GLU A 39 -0.84 -0.10 2.79
N TRP A 40 0.27 -0.79 2.58
CA TRP A 40 1.47 -0.22 1.94
C TRP A 40 1.90 -0.97 0.68
N MET A 41 1.30 -2.12 0.38
CA MET A 41 1.79 -3.04 -0.63
C MET A 41 1.41 -2.56 -2.03
N GLY A 42 2.41 -2.50 -2.92
CA GLY A 42 2.23 -2.10 -4.31
C GLY A 42 2.04 -3.28 -5.27
N TYR A 43 2.02 -2.99 -6.57
CA TYR A 43 2.04 -4.03 -7.60
C TYR A 43 3.35 -4.83 -7.51
N CYS A 44 3.26 -6.16 -7.62
CA CYS A 44 4.41 -7.04 -7.39
C CYS A 44 5.12 -6.70 -6.06
N LEU A 45 4.33 -6.36 -5.03
CA LEU A 45 4.73 -5.94 -3.69
C LEU A 45 5.38 -4.54 -3.59
N PHE A 46 6.20 -4.13 -4.57
CA PHE A 46 7.07 -2.94 -4.42
C PHE A 46 6.71 -1.76 -5.33
N TYR A 47 6.07 -1.98 -6.48
CA TYR A 47 5.81 -0.91 -7.43
C TYR A 47 4.67 -0.01 -6.93
N GLU A 48 4.95 1.29 -6.80
CA GLU A 48 4.06 2.29 -6.18
C GLU A 48 3.70 1.97 -4.71
N SER A 49 4.54 1.20 -4.03
CA SER A 49 4.38 0.90 -2.59
C SER A 49 4.70 2.12 -1.71
N MET A 50 4.09 2.16 -0.52
CA MET A 50 4.38 3.16 0.53
C MET A 50 5.30 2.59 1.63
N LEU A 51 6.10 1.57 1.29
CA LEU A 51 6.91 0.83 2.27
C LEU A 51 7.91 1.74 2.98
N ASP A 52 8.50 2.69 2.27
CA ASP A 52 9.43 3.70 2.81
C ASP A 52 8.77 4.58 3.89
N THR A 53 7.57 5.09 3.62
CA THR A 53 6.78 5.87 4.58
C THR A 53 6.45 5.04 5.84
N VAL A 54 6.09 3.76 5.67
CA VAL A 54 5.78 2.89 6.82
C VAL A 54 7.02 2.60 7.66
N LEU A 55 8.17 2.34 7.02
CA LEU A 55 9.43 2.12 7.74
C LEU A 55 9.86 3.38 8.49
N HIS A 56 9.68 4.56 7.91
CA HIS A 56 9.93 5.83 8.59
C HIS A 56 9.06 5.98 9.85
N ALA A 57 7.76 5.71 9.72
CA ALA A 57 6.83 5.76 10.85
C ALA A 57 7.18 4.75 11.95
N ARG A 58 7.61 3.53 11.56
CA ARG A 58 8.08 2.50 12.49
C ARG A 58 9.26 3.01 13.31
N ASP A 59 10.30 3.49 12.64
CA ASP A 59 11.54 3.88 13.30
C ASP A 59 11.32 5.13 14.18
N LYS A 60 10.47 6.06 13.72
CA LYS A 60 10.14 7.29 14.45
C LYS A 60 9.22 7.02 15.65
N TRP A 61 8.13 6.28 15.47
CA TRP A 61 7.04 6.23 16.45
C TRP A 61 6.72 4.86 17.04
N LEU A 62 7.19 3.74 16.50
CA LEU A 62 6.89 2.45 17.11
C LEU A 62 7.72 2.24 18.39
N LYS A 63 7.08 1.69 19.43
CA LYS A 63 7.78 1.18 20.62
C LYS A 63 8.65 -0.04 20.27
N PRO A 64 9.71 -0.35 21.04
CA PRO A 64 10.56 -1.52 20.78
C PRO A 64 9.80 -2.86 20.80
N ASP A 65 8.71 -2.96 21.57
CA ASP A 65 7.80 -4.10 21.68
C ASP A 65 6.50 -3.91 20.88
N GLY A 66 6.43 -2.87 20.06
CA GLY A 66 5.27 -2.56 19.24
C GLY A 66 5.09 -3.52 18.06
N MET A 67 3.86 -3.60 17.56
CA MET A 67 3.48 -4.48 16.45
C MET A 67 3.17 -3.68 15.19
N MET A 68 3.39 -4.31 14.03
CA MET A 68 2.98 -3.76 12.74
C MET A 68 2.02 -4.73 12.05
N PHE A 69 1.04 -4.20 11.33
CA PHE A 69 0.14 -4.99 10.51
C PHE A 69 0.03 -4.40 9.10
N PRO A 70 0.35 -5.18 8.04
CA PRO A 70 1.00 -6.51 8.09
C PRO A 70 2.50 -6.42 8.47
N ASP A 71 3.02 -7.44 9.17
CA ASP A 71 4.43 -7.54 9.57
C ASP A 71 5.30 -8.34 8.58
N ARG A 72 4.68 -9.10 7.67
CA ARG A 72 5.36 -9.95 6.69
C ARG A 72 4.72 -9.83 5.30
N GLY A 73 5.57 -9.77 4.28
CA GLY A 73 5.20 -9.92 2.88
C GLY A 73 6.08 -10.97 2.21
N THR A 74 5.52 -11.78 1.32
CA THR A 74 6.28 -12.80 0.58
C THR A 74 5.91 -12.75 -0.89
N LEU A 75 6.93 -12.62 -1.73
CA LEU A 75 6.78 -12.64 -3.18
C LEU A 75 7.03 -14.05 -3.69
N TYR A 76 6.07 -14.60 -4.43
CA TYR A 76 6.19 -15.89 -5.11
C TYR A 76 6.27 -15.65 -6.61
N ILE A 77 7.22 -16.30 -7.26
CA ILE A 77 7.42 -16.20 -8.71
C ILE A 77 7.36 -17.61 -9.27
N THR A 78 6.61 -17.78 -10.36
CA THR A 78 6.56 -19.02 -11.14
C THR A 78 6.64 -18.70 -12.62
N ALA A 79 7.21 -19.62 -13.40
CA ALA A 79 7.21 -19.51 -14.84
C ALA A 79 5.81 -19.83 -15.38
N ILE A 80 5.36 -19.06 -16.37
CA ILE A 80 4.11 -19.31 -17.10
C ILE A 80 4.37 -19.31 -18.61
N GLU A 81 3.70 -20.20 -19.33
CA GLU A 81 3.60 -20.13 -20.79
C GLU A 81 2.19 -19.66 -21.17
N ASP A 82 2.07 -18.42 -21.64
CA ASP A 82 0.80 -17.89 -22.15
C ASP A 82 0.92 -17.54 -23.64
N ARG A 83 0.92 -18.57 -24.48
CA ARG A 83 1.03 -18.42 -25.94
C ARG A 83 -0.17 -17.68 -26.53
N GLN A 84 -1.37 -17.89 -25.99
CA GLN A 84 -2.59 -17.26 -26.52
C GLN A 84 -2.61 -15.75 -26.29
N TYR A 85 -2.22 -15.29 -25.09
CA TYR A 85 -2.08 -13.86 -24.82
C TYR A 85 -0.98 -13.23 -25.68
N LYS A 86 0.16 -13.92 -25.82
CA LYS A 86 1.25 -13.49 -26.72
C LYS A 86 0.76 -13.35 -28.16
N THR A 87 0.08 -14.34 -28.72
CA THR A 87 -0.45 -14.28 -30.09
C THR A 87 -1.48 -13.16 -30.25
N ARG A 88 -2.40 -13.00 -29.31
CA ARG A 88 -3.45 -11.99 -29.39
C ARG A 88 -2.90 -10.56 -29.33
N LYS A 89 -1.96 -10.29 -28.42
CA LYS A 89 -1.42 -8.93 -28.20
C LYS A 89 -0.20 -8.57 -29.03
N LEU A 90 0.68 -9.53 -29.34
CA LEU A 90 1.94 -9.26 -30.05
C LEU A 90 1.84 -9.49 -31.55
N ILE A 91 1.02 -10.45 -31.98
CA ILE A 91 0.91 -10.83 -33.40
C ILE A 91 -0.30 -10.14 -34.06
N GLY A 92 -1.07 -9.35 -33.30
CA GLY A 92 -2.21 -8.59 -33.79
C GLY A 92 -3.29 -9.53 -34.31
N GLY A 93 -4.16 -10.00 -33.41
CA GLY A 93 -5.14 -11.06 -33.64
C GLY A 93 -5.69 -11.16 -35.07
N MET A 94 -5.09 -12.03 -35.87
CA MET A 94 -5.74 -12.57 -37.06
C MET A 94 -6.51 -13.81 -36.61
N MET A 95 -7.69 -13.58 -36.02
CA MET A 95 -8.77 -14.57 -36.04
C MET A 95 -9.33 -14.59 -37.48
N CYS A 96 -8.61 -15.21 -38.41
CA CYS A 96 -9.20 -15.65 -39.67
C CYS A 96 -9.21 -17.17 -39.69
N THR A 97 -10.45 -17.69 -39.63
CA THR A 97 -10.90 -18.94 -40.27
C THR A 97 -10.06 -20.20 -40.04
N ASP A 98 -10.40 -20.98 -39.03
CA ASP A 98 -10.35 -22.43 -39.11
C ASP A 98 -11.45 -23.00 -38.21
N LEU A 99 -12.41 -23.70 -38.84
CA LEU A 99 -13.60 -24.39 -38.30
C LEU A 99 -14.90 -23.56 -38.15
N ILE A 100 -15.46 -23.07 -39.28
CA ILE A 100 -16.68 -23.59 -39.95
C ILE A 100 -16.52 -23.34 -41.45
#